data_AF-A0A258YQU3-F1
#
_entry.id   AF-A0A258YQU3-F1
#
_cell.length_a   1.000
_cell.length_b   1.000
_cell.length_c   1.000
_cell.angle_alpha   90.00
_cell.angle_beta   90.00
_cell.angle_gamma   90.00
#
_symmetry.space_group_name_H-M   'P 1'
#
loop_
_entity.id
_entity.type
_entity.pdbx_description
1 polymer ?
#
loop_
_entity_poly.entity_id
_entity_poly.type
_entity_poly.pdbx_seq_one_letter_code
_entity_poly.pdbx_strand_id
1 'polypeptide(L)' 'MNIAPVLHKAPLKSFDEKMNDLNYWLAQPLIKRLEAVTFLISQTVDLKTTRMDKSHVVRRKLKA' A
#
# COMPACT_ATOMS: atom_id res chain seq x y z
N MET A 1 8.99 6.25 -8.70
CA MET A 1 7.67 5.59 -8.71
C MET A 1 6.66 6.63 -9.16
N ASN A 2 5.89 6.40 -10.22
CA ASN A 2 4.82 7.29 -10.64
C ASN A 2 3.50 6.70 -10.16
N ILE A 3 3.14 6.93 -8.89
CA ILE A 3 1.81 6.59 -8.39
C ILE A 3 0.86 7.62 -9.00
N ALA A 4 0.24 7.26 -10.12
CA ALA A 4 -0.71 8.12 -10.80
C ALA A 4 -2.13 7.81 -10.28
N PRO A 5 -2.94 8.84 -9.98
CA PRO A 5 -4.35 8.63 -9.64
C PRO A 5 -5.07 8.00 -10.83
N VAL A 6 -5.82 6.92 -10.58
CA VAL A 6 -6.65 6.26 -11.58
C VAL A 6 -8.08 6.76 -11.44
N LEU A 7 -8.62 7.34 -12.50
CA LEU A 7 -10.00 7.82 -12.55
C LEU A 7 -10.93 6.69 -13.01
N HIS A 8 -11.94 6.38 -12.21
CA HIS A 8 -13.00 5.44 -12.55
C HIS A 8 -14.35 6.16 -12.64
N LYS A 9 -15.21 5.73 -13.56
CA LYS A 9 -16.58 6.25 -13.73
C LYS A 9 -17.57 5.13 -13.44
N ALA A 10 -18.41 5.31 -12.43
CA ALA A 10 -19.47 4.38 -12.08
C ALA A 10 -20.64 5.10 -11.36
N PRO A 11 -21.85 4.50 -11.30
CA PRO A 11 -22.95 5.05 -10.52
C PRO A 11 -22.60 5.11 -9.03
N LEU A 12 -22.90 6.24 -8.38
CA LEU A 12 -22.53 6.52 -6.98
C LEU A 12 -23.03 5.44 -5.99
N LYS A 13 -24.22 4.88 -6.24
CA LYS A 13 -24.84 3.85 -5.39
C LYS A 13 -24.18 2.46 -5.50
N SER A 14 -23.39 2.23 -6.54
CA SER A 14 -22.66 0.97 -6.77
C SER A 14 -21.17 1.09 -6.45
N PHE A 15 -20.72 2.24 -5.94
CA PHE A 15 -19.31 2.54 -5.76
C PHE A 15 -18.84 2.16 -4.36
N ASP A 16 -18.41 0.91 -4.20
CA ASP A 16 -17.62 0.49 -3.04
C ASP A 16 -16.13 0.69 -3.34
N GLU A 17 -15.69 1.95 -3.30
CA GLU A 17 -14.29 2.34 -3.55
C GLU A 17 -13.32 1.56 -2.66
N LYS A 18 -13.68 1.38 -1.38
CA LYS A 18 -12.81 0.73 -0.40
C LYS A 18 -12.55 -0.72 -0.78
N MET A 19 -13.60 -1.45 -1.16
CA MET A 19 -13.46 -2.84 -1.59
C MET A 19 -12.73 -2.95 -2.92
N ASN A 20 -13.01 -2.06 -3.87
CA ASN A 20 -12.36 -2.04 -5.18
C ASN A 20 -10.86 -1.76 -5.06
N ASP A 21 -10.47 -0.77 -4.25
CA ASP A 21 -9.07 -0.44 -3.98
C ASP A 21 -8.35 -1.60 -3.30
N LEU A 22 -8.98 -2.23 -2.30
CA LEU A 22 -8.43 -3.39 -1.64
C LEU A 22 -8.19 -4.53 -2.64
N ASN A 23 -9.19 -4.83 -3.48
CA ASN A 23 -9.08 -5.87 -4.50
C ASN A 23 -7.98 -5.55 -5.53
N TYR A 24 -7.88 -4.29 -5.97
CA TYR A 24 -6.81 -3.84 -6.87
C TYR A 24 -5.44 -4.10 -6.27
N TRP A 25 -5.21 -3.67 -5.03
CA TRP A 25 -3.92 -3.83 -4.37
C TRP A 25 -3.59 -5.30 -4.11
N LEU A 26 -4.57 -6.11 -3.68
CA LEU A 26 -4.39 -7.54 -3.47
C LEU A 26 -4.02 -8.29 -4.76
N ALA A 27 -4.51 -7.83 -5.92
CA ALA A 27 -4.14 -8.38 -7.22
C ALA A 27 -2.73 -7.95 -7.70
N GLN A 28 -2.12 -6.91 -7.11
CA GLN A 28 -0.78 -6.48 -7.50
C GLN A 28 0.33 -7.42 -6.97
N PRO A 29 1.48 -7.47 -7.68
CA PRO A 29 2.68 -8.16 -7.20
C PRO A 29 3.06 -7.73 -5.79
N LEU A 30 3.59 -8.68 -5.02
CA LEU A 30 3.91 -8.48 -3.61
C LEU A 30 4.91 -7.33 -3.40
N ILE A 31 5.86 -7.14 -4.33
CA ILE A 31 6.82 -6.02 -4.31
C ILE A 31 6.08 -4.67 -4.42
N LYS A 32 5.15 -4.51 -5.37
CA LYS A 32 4.39 -3.26 -5.54
C LYS A 32 3.52 -2.95 -4.31
N ARG A 33 2.93 -3.98 -3.68
CA ARG A 33 2.18 -3.81 -2.43
C ARG A 33 3.07 -3.30 -1.30
N LEU A 34 4.25 -3.90 -1.13
CA LEU A 34 5.21 -3.47 -0.11
C LEU A 34 5.68 -2.02 -0.34
N GLU A 35 5.96 -1.66 -1.60
CA GLU A 35 6.32 -0.29 -1.97
C GLU A 35 5.20 0.70 -1.63
N ALA A 36 3.95 0.39 -1.98
CA ALA A 36 2.79 1.24 -1.69
C ALA A 36 2.57 1.43 -0.18
N VAL A 37 2.63 0.35 0.60
CA VAL A 37 2.53 0.43 2.07
C VAL A 37 3.67 1.25 2.66
N THR A 38 4.90 1.07 2.17
CA THR A 38 6.06 1.84 2.62
C THR A 38 5.88 3.33 2.33
N PHE A 39 5.38 3.67 1.13
CA PHE A 39 5.07 5.04 0.75
C PHE A 39 4.02 5.67 1.68
N LEU A 40 2.90 4.98 1.93
CA LEU A 40 1.85 5.47 2.83
C LEU A 40 2.38 5.71 4.26
N ILE A 41 3.16 4.77 4.80
CA ILE A 41 3.76 4.93 6.13
C ILE A 41 4.69 6.14 6.16
N SER A 42 5.51 6.34 5.13
CA SER A 42 6.45 7.47 5.04
C SER A 42 5.77 8.85 5.04
N GLN A 43 4.50 8.92 4.64
CA GLN A 43 3.71 10.17 4.69
C GLN A 43 3.17 10.46 6.09
N THR A 44 3.02 9.44 6.93
CA THR A 44 2.41 9.54 8.27
C THR A 44 3.41 9.59 9.41
N VAL A 45 4.64 9.12 9.17
CA VAL A 45 5.69 9.01 10.19
C VAL A 45 6.87 9.89 9.81
N ASP A 46 7.35 10.71 10.75
CA ASP A 46 8.64 11.40 10.57
C ASP A 46 9.79 10.39 10.72
N LEU A 47 10.28 9.93 9.57
CA LEU A 47 11.37 8.96 9.48
C LEU A 47 12.73 9.51 9.96
N LYS A 48 12.86 10.82 10.20
CA LYS A 48 14.10 11.42 10.74
C LYS A 48 14.23 11.15 12.24
N THR A 49 13.12 11.27 12.95
CA THR A 49 13.06 11.18 14.42
C THR A 49 12.60 9.81 14.89
N THR A 50 11.67 9.19 14.15
CA THR A 50 11.04 7.94 14.55
C THR A 50 11.82 6.73 14.04
N ARG A 51 12.15 5.81 14.94
CA ARG A 51 12.79 4.53 14.62
C ARG A 51 11.76 3.41 14.68
N MET A 52 11.88 2.46 13.77
CA MET A 52 11.09 1.22 13.80
C MET A 52 11.51 0.36 14.99
N ASP A 53 10.56 -0.04 15.82
CA ASP A 53 10.77 -1.10 16.80
C ASP A 53 10.94 -2.44 16.07
N LYS A 54 12.07 -3.10 16.32
CA LYS A 54 12.46 -4.34 15.65
C LYS A 54 12.25 -5.59 16.51
N SER A 55 11.67 -5.45 17.70
CA SER A 55 11.49 -6.55 18.66
C SER A 55 10.68 -7.73 18.08
N HIS A 56 9.80 -7.45 17.12
CA HIS A 56 8.97 -8.46 16.44
C HIS A 56 9.26 -8.61 14.93
N VAL A 57 10.38 -8.05 14.43
CA VAL A 57 10.69 -8.10 13.01
C VAL A 57 11.20 -9.48 12.62
N VAL A 58 10.42 -10.20 11.83
CA VAL A 58 10.80 -11.48 11.22
C VAL A 58 11.23 -11.24 9.78
N ARG A 59 12.50 -11.53 9.45
CA ARG A 59 13.01 -11.46 8.08
C ARG A 59 12.53 -12.67 7.29
N ARG A 60 11.88 -12.44 6.14
CA ARG A 60 11.47 -13.50 5.21
C ARG A 60 12.02 -13.21 3.81
N LYS A 61 12.43 -14.25 3.09
CA LYS A 61 12.76 -14.14 1.66
C LYS A 61 11.45 -14.02 0.89
N LEU A 62 11.35 -13.03 0.01
CA LEU A 62 10.25 -12.94 -0.94
C LEU A 62 10.42 -14.08 -1.95
N LYS A 63 9.36 -14.86 -2.18
CA LYS A 63 9.35 -15.77 -3.34
C LYS A 63 9.21 -14.92 -4.59
N ALA A 64 10.08 -15.19 -5.57
CA ALA A 64 9.99 -14.63 -6.91
C ALA A 64 8.70 -15.10 -7.60
#